data_AF-A0A961TY05-F1
#
_entry.id   AF-A0A961TY05-F1
#
_cell.length_a   1.000
_cell.length_b   1.000
_cell.length_c   1.000
_cell.angle_alpha   90.00
_cell.angle_beta   90.00
_cell.angle_gamma   90.00
#
_symmetry.space_group_name_H-M   'P 1'
#
loop_
_entity.id
_entity.type
_entity.pdbx_description
1 polymer ?
#
loop_
_entity_poly.entity_id
_entity_poly.type
_entity_poly.pdbx_seq_one_letter_code
_entity_poly.pdbx_strand_id
1 'polypeptide(L)'
;MYVAFALGQRWDAGVLLDTDEAGHAAHAKIKEMDVKEYAAETGHDFRVLMVGEAAGIKKTDAAIEDLFPDEWFLGCVNRAYGVAIKLEDLPQDGSTLIAKRVEAALKSRHGRALDKKHVLKEMLKDFDGWGDVKDLPKGTAANAEKLFKKIEASFTIGNRQS
;
A
#
# COMPACT_ATOMS: atom_id res chain seq x y z
N MET A 1 -8.04 5.85 17.26
CA MET A 1 -8.09 4.92 18.41
C MET A 1 -6.84 4.05 18.50
N TYR A 2 -6.32 3.49 17.39
CA TYR A 2 -5.14 2.61 17.43
C TYR A 2 -3.80 3.29 17.81
N VAL A 3 -3.55 4.52 17.36
CA VAL A 3 -2.28 5.26 17.63
C VAL A 3 -2.09 5.52 19.12
N ALA A 4 -3.07 6.16 19.77
CA ALA A 4 -3.00 6.46 21.21
C ALA A 4 -2.88 5.20 22.06
N PHE A 5 -3.55 4.10 21.66
CA PHE A 5 -3.43 2.81 22.35
C PHE A 5 -2.02 2.22 22.20
N ALA A 6 -1.48 2.15 20.98
CA ALA A 6 -0.13 1.61 20.75
C ALA A 6 0.95 2.40 21.50
N LEU A 7 0.83 3.73 21.52
CA LEU A 7 1.70 4.59 22.31
C LEU A 7 1.54 4.34 23.80
N GLY A 8 0.32 4.29 24.33
CA GLY A 8 0.06 4.00 25.74
C GLY A 8 0.61 2.64 26.19
N GLN A 9 0.66 1.66 25.29
CA GLN A 9 1.28 0.34 25.53
C GLN A 9 2.79 0.31 25.23
N ARG A 10 3.40 1.45 24.84
CA ARG A 10 4.82 1.58 24.49
C ARG A 10 5.25 0.60 23.39
N TRP A 11 4.35 0.34 22.44
CA TRP A 11 4.66 -0.52 21.31
C TRP A 11 5.50 0.21 20.29
N ASP A 12 6.52 -0.49 19.79
CA ASP A 12 7.26 -0.05 18.61
C ASP A 12 6.39 -0.31 17.37
N ALA A 13 5.51 0.64 17.07
CA ALA A 13 4.43 0.47 16.11
C ALA A 13 4.42 1.57 15.06
N GLY A 14 3.79 1.24 13.93
CA GLY A 14 3.52 2.20 12.88
C GLY A 14 2.37 1.78 12.00
N VAL A 15 2.06 2.65 11.04
CA VAL A 15 1.05 2.41 10.01
C VAL A 15 1.63 2.72 8.64
N LEU A 16 1.34 1.86 7.68
CA LEU A 16 1.55 2.10 6.26
C LEU A 16 0.21 2.50 5.65
N LEU A 17 0.13 3.71 5.12
CA LEU A 17 -1.08 4.29 4.54
C LEU A 17 -1.00 4.29 3.02
N ASP A 18 -2.14 4.09 2.38
CA ASP A 18 -2.30 4.37 0.97
C ASP A 18 -1.98 5.85 0.71
N THR A 19 -1.34 6.14 -0.41
CA THR A 19 -1.11 7.51 -0.91
C THR A 19 -2.34 7.89 -1.70
N ASP A 20 -3.39 8.31 -1.01
CA ASP A 20 -4.60 8.90 -1.58
C ASP A 20 -5.19 9.92 -0.60
N GLU A 21 -6.31 10.55 -0.96
CA GLU A 21 -6.96 11.56 -0.11
C GLU A 21 -7.23 11.06 1.32
N ALA A 22 -7.72 9.82 1.47
CA ALA A 22 -8.03 9.24 2.76
C ALA A 22 -6.76 8.97 3.57
N GLY A 23 -5.70 8.48 2.94
CA GLY A 23 -4.41 8.28 3.57
C GLY A 23 -3.75 9.59 4.01
N HIS A 24 -3.80 10.64 3.18
CA HIS A 24 -3.30 11.97 3.54
C HIS A 24 -4.08 12.57 4.71
N ALA A 25 -5.41 12.45 4.72
CA ALA A 25 -6.23 12.89 5.84
C ALA A 25 -5.91 12.11 7.13
N ALA A 26 -5.69 10.79 7.05
CA ALA A 26 -5.28 9.98 8.18
C ALA A 26 -3.90 10.39 8.70
N HIS A 27 -2.93 10.61 7.82
CA HIS A 27 -1.60 11.09 8.19
C HIS A 27 -1.65 12.45 8.90
N ALA A 28 -2.42 13.41 8.37
CA ALA A 28 -2.62 14.71 8.99
C ALA A 28 -3.23 14.60 10.40
N LYS A 29 -4.30 13.79 10.53
CA LYS A 29 -4.94 13.55 11.82
C LYS A 29 -4.00 12.91 12.84
N ILE A 30 -3.13 11.99 12.42
CA ILE A 30 -2.13 11.39 13.32
C ILE A 30 -1.09 12.41 13.78
N LYS A 31 -0.67 13.29 12.87
CA LYS A 31 0.25 14.39 13.18
C LYS A 31 -0.36 15.43 14.12
N GLU A 32 -1.66 15.68 14.00
CA GLU A 32 -2.43 16.60 14.86
C GLU A 32 -2.73 16.05 16.25
N MET A 33 -2.74 14.72 16.45
CA MET A 33 -3.01 14.10 17.75
C MET A 33 -1.93 14.38 18.82
N ASP A 34 -0.96 15.24 18.52
CA ASP A 34 0.09 15.79 19.39
C ASP A 34 0.77 14.77 20.31
N VAL A 35 0.95 13.57 19.76
CA VAL A 35 1.67 12.47 20.42
C VAL A 35 3.16 12.73 20.59
N LYS A 36 3.64 13.91 20.18
CA LYS A 36 5.03 14.33 20.30
C LYS A 36 5.47 14.50 21.74
N GLU A 37 4.62 15.05 22.61
CA GLU A 37 4.94 15.19 24.03
C GLU A 37 5.10 13.81 24.68
N TYR A 38 4.14 12.91 24.43
CA TYR A 38 4.19 11.54 24.94
C TYR A 38 5.35 10.72 24.34
N ALA A 39 5.64 10.88 23.05
CA ALA A 39 6.77 10.23 22.41
C ALA A 39 8.11 10.76 22.93
N ALA A 40 8.22 12.07 23.17
CA ALA A 40 9.39 12.67 23.80
C ALA A 40 9.61 12.19 25.24
N GLU A 41 8.52 12.01 26.01
CA GLU A 41 8.59 11.49 27.39
C GLU A 41 8.96 10.01 27.46
N THR A 42 8.42 9.20 26.54
CA THR A 42 8.56 7.74 26.60
C THR A 42 9.65 7.18 25.71
N GLY A 43 10.19 7.97 24.77
CA GLY A 43 11.12 7.52 23.74
C GLY A 43 10.47 6.66 22.64
N HIS A 44 9.14 6.56 22.61
CA HIS A 44 8.40 5.73 21.65
C HIS A 44 7.61 6.59 20.67
N ASP A 45 8.12 6.70 19.43
CA ASP A 45 7.42 7.36 18.33
C ASP A 45 6.42 6.42 17.64
N PHE A 46 5.28 6.95 17.19
CA PHE A 46 4.41 6.20 16.28
C PHE A 46 4.80 6.51 14.83
N ARG A 47 5.25 5.49 14.08
CA ARG A 47 5.75 5.67 12.72
C ARG A 47 4.58 5.75 11.73
N VAL A 48 4.55 6.78 10.89
CA VAL A 48 3.56 6.90 9.81
C VAL A 48 4.29 6.95 8.48
N LEU A 49 3.98 6.02 7.59
CA LEU A 49 4.57 5.90 6.26
C LEU A 49 3.47 5.97 5.20
N MET A 50 3.72 6.70 4.11
CA MET A 50 2.89 6.70 2.91
C MET A 50 3.48 5.72 1.90
N VAL A 51 2.70 4.76 1.40
CA VAL A 51 3.21 3.67 0.54
C VAL A 51 3.86 4.17 -0.74
N GLY A 52 3.31 5.21 -1.37
CA GLY A 52 3.85 5.79 -2.60
C GLY A 52 5.25 6.36 -2.40
N GLU A 53 5.43 7.18 -1.36
CA GLU A 53 6.74 7.73 -1.00
C GLU A 53 7.72 6.60 -0.59
N ALA A 54 7.27 5.70 0.29
CA ALA A 54 8.13 4.67 0.86
C ALA A 54 8.63 3.66 -0.18
N ALA A 55 7.78 3.29 -1.15
CA ALA A 55 8.14 2.39 -2.25
C ALA A 55 8.76 3.12 -3.46
N GLY A 56 8.79 4.45 -3.46
CA GLY A 56 9.26 5.26 -4.59
C GLY A 56 8.40 5.14 -5.84
N ILE A 57 7.09 4.97 -5.66
CA ILE A 57 6.09 4.93 -6.73
C ILE A 57 5.85 6.36 -7.21
N LYS A 58 5.87 6.58 -8.54
CA LYS A 58 5.75 7.92 -9.15
C LYS A 58 4.31 8.35 -9.45
N LYS A 59 3.35 7.49 -9.14
CA LYS A 59 1.91 7.78 -9.30
C LYS A 59 1.49 8.86 -8.30
N THR A 60 0.50 9.68 -8.65
CA THR A 60 -0.04 10.68 -7.72
C THR A 60 -0.74 9.99 -6.55
N ASP A 61 -1.54 8.97 -6.88
CA ASP A 61 -2.15 8.07 -5.94
C ASP A 61 -1.52 6.66 -6.05
N ALA A 62 -1.26 6.02 -4.92
CA ALA A 62 -0.67 4.68 -4.84
C ALA A 62 -1.17 3.90 -3.62
N ALA A 63 -1.45 2.61 -3.77
CA ALA A 63 -1.79 1.67 -2.71
C ALA A 63 -0.82 0.47 -2.75
N ILE A 64 -1.04 -0.52 -1.88
CA ILE A 64 -0.19 -1.71 -1.83
C ILE A 64 -0.17 -2.50 -3.15
N GLU A 65 -1.28 -2.49 -3.90
CA GLU A 65 -1.38 -3.15 -5.19
C GLU A 65 -0.49 -2.49 -6.26
N ASP A 66 -0.14 -1.22 -6.08
CA ASP A 66 0.76 -0.45 -6.96
C ASP A 66 2.25 -0.75 -6.72
N LEU A 67 2.59 -1.64 -5.76
CA LEU A 67 3.91 -2.27 -5.72
C LEU A 67 4.17 -3.16 -6.94
N PHE A 68 3.09 -3.64 -7.55
CA PHE A 68 3.13 -4.49 -8.74
C PHE A 68 2.81 -3.66 -10.00
N PRO A 69 3.26 -4.12 -11.18
CA PRO A 69 2.86 -3.52 -12.45
C PRO A 69 1.34 -3.58 -12.66
N ASP A 70 0.78 -2.53 -13.26
CA ASP A 70 -0.64 -2.41 -13.57
C ASP A 70 -1.14 -3.59 -14.41
N GLU A 71 -0.34 -4.02 -15.39
CA GLU A 71 -0.63 -5.17 -16.25
C GLU A 71 -0.78 -6.46 -15.44
N TRP A 72 0.08 -6.66 -14.44
CA TRP A 72 0.05 -7.87 -13.62
C TRP A 72 -1.18 -7.89 -12.71
N PHE A 73 -1.48 -6.78 -12.04
CA PHE A 73 -2.67 -6.67 -11.20
C PHE A 73 -3.96 -6.83 -12.04
N LEU A 74 -4.01 -6.19 -13.22
CA LEU A 74 -5.13 -6.36 -14.16
C LEU A 74 -5.27 -7.81 -14.63
N GLY A 75 -4.15 -8.52 -14.83
CA GLY A 75 -4.13 -9.95 -15.11
C GLY A 75 -4.81 -10.78 -14.01
N CYS A 76 -4.51 -10.48 -12.73
CA CYS A 76 -5.17 -11.12 -11.59
C CYS A 76 -6.67 -10.86 -11.59
N VAL A 77 -7.10 -9.63 -11.89
CA VAL A 77 -8.51 -9.26 -11.99
C VAL A 77 -9.21 -10.00 -13.12
N ASN A 78 -8.59 -10.05 -14.30
CA ASN A 78 -9.13 -10.76 -15.46
C ASN A 78 -9.36 -12.24 -15.14
N ARG A 79 -8.41 -12.90 -14.46
CA ARG A 79 -8.57 -14.28 -13.99
C ARG A 79 -9.69 -14.43 -12.96
N ALA A 80 -9.74 -13.54 -11.96
CA ALA A 80 -10.75 -13.58 -10.90
C ALA A 80 -12.18 -13.44 -11.43
N TYR A 81 -12.38 -12.59 -12.45
CA TYR A 81 -13.72 -12.27 -12.96
C TYR A 81 -14.09 -13.00 -14.25
N GLY A 82 -13.15 -13.71 -14.87
CA GLY A 82 -13.33 -14.33 -16.18
C GLY A 82 -13.58 -13.28 -17.28
N VAL A 83 -12.86 -12.16 -17.21
CA VAL A 83 -12.99 -11.03 -18.15
C VAL A 83 -11.67 -10.77 -18.88
N ALA A 84 -11.69 -9.91 -19.89
CA ALA A 84 -10.53 -9.57 -20.71
C ALA A 84 -10.40 -8.05 -20.86
N ILE A 85 -10.26 -7.35 -19.74
CA ILE A 85 -10.03 -5.90 -19.70
C ILE A 85 -8.54 -5.65 -20.01
N LYS A 86 -8.24 -4.66 -20.85
CA LYS A 86 -6.87 -4.20 -21.16
C LYS A 86 -6.57 -2.87 -20.47
N LEU A 87 -5.30 -2.50 -20.35
CA LEU A 87 -4.93 -1.19 -19.76
C LEU A 87 -5.52 -0.01 -20.53
N GLU A 88 -5.65 -0.17 -21.86
CA GLU A 88 -6.27 0.77 -22.79
C GLU A 88 -7.74 1.05 -22.45
N ASP A 89 -8.40 0.07 -21.84
CA ASP A 89 -9.81 0.13 -21.47
C ASP A 89 -10.05 0.86 -20.15
N LEU A 90 -8.98 1.13 -19.39
CA LEU A 90 -9.07 1.74 -18.07
C LEU A 90 -9.28 3.26 -18.21
N PRO A 91 -10.22 3.85 -17.45
CA PRO A 91 -10.44 5.28 -17.48
C PRO A 91 -9.20 6.06 -17.00
N GLN A 92 -9.13 7.31 -17.43
CA GLN A 92 -8.18 8.32 -16.96
C GLN A 92 -8.95 9.36 -16.11
N ASP A 93 -9.69 8.88 -15.11
CA ASP A 93 -10.65 9.65 -14.32
C ASP A 93 -10.03 10.32 -13.07
N GLY A 94 -8.80 10.82 -13.21
CA GLY A 94 -8.13 11.64 -12.19
C GLY A 94 -7.42 10.87 -11.07
N SER A 95 -7.73 9.59 -10.84
CA SER A 95 -6.95 8.75 -9.93
C SER A 95 -5.98 7.84 -10.69
N THR A 96 -4.75 7.71 -10.18
CA THR A 96 -3.75 6.80 -10.73
C THR A 96 -3.76 5.42 -10.06
N LEU A 97 -4.59 5.22 -9.02
CA LEU A 97 -4.73 3.94 -8.33
C LEU A 97 -5.26 2.88 -9.29
N ILE A 98 -4.48 1.83 -9.51
CA ILE A 98 -4.88 0.76 -10.42
C ILE A 98 -6.20 0.10 -9.98
N ALA A 99 -6.39 -0.12 -8.68
CA ALA A 99 -7.60 -0.72 -8.14
C ALA A 99 -8.86 0.12 -8.45
N LYS A 100 -8.80 1.45 -8.30
CA LYS A 100 -9.94 2.34 -8.62
C LYS A 100 -10.26 2.35 -10.11
N ARG A 101 -9.23 2.47 -10.95
CA ARG A 101 -9.39 2.46 -12.41
C ARG A 101 -9.99 1.14 -12.91
N VAL A 102 -9.53 0.02 -12.37
CA VAL A 102 -10.06 -1.31 -12.69
C VAL A 102 -11.49 -1.48 -12.19
N GLU A 103 -11.80 -1.02 -10.98
CA GLU A 103 -13.17 -1.06 -10.45
C GLU A 103 -14.13 -0.28 -11.35
N ALA A 104 -13.75 0.92 -11.80
CA ALA A 104 -14.55 1.72 -12.73
C ALA A 104 -14.78 1.00 -14.07
N ALA A 105 -13.75 0.36 -14.63
CA ALA A 105 -13.87 -0.46 -15.84
C ALA A 105 -14.77 -1.68 -15.63
N LEU A 106 -14.63 -2.39 -14.51
CA LEU A 106 -15.42 -3.57 -14.18
C LEU A 106 -16.89 -3.23 -13.97
N LYS A 107 -17.17 -2.11 -13.30
CA LYS A 107 -18.53 -1.61 -13.07
C LYS A 107 -19.18 -1.16 -14.37
N SER A 108 -18.49 -0.39 -15.21
CA SER A 108 -19.04 0.13 -16.46
C SER A 108 -19.27 -0.95 -17.52
N ARG A 109 -18.34 -1.91 -17.66
CA ARG A 109 -18.39 -2.94 -18.72
C ARG A 109 -19.11 -4.22 -18.33
N HIS A 110 -19.08 -4.57 -17.04
CA HIS A 110 -19.57 -5.87 -16.57
C HIS A 110 -20.59 -5.77 -15.44
N GLY A 111 -20.92 -4.56 -14.98
CA GLY A 111 -21.91 -4.35 -13.90
C GLY A 111 -21.49 -4.95 -12.55
N ARG A 112 -20.19 -5.21 -12.35
CA ARG A 112 -19.64 -5.85 -11.15
C ARG A 112 -18.76 -4.88 -10.37
N ALA A 113 -18.85 -4.93 -9.05
CA ALA A 113 -17.94 -4.22 -8.16
C ALA A 113 -16.65 -5.04 -7.95
N LEU A 114 -15.55 -4.34 -7.67
CA LEU A 114 -14.28 -4.98 -7.37
C LEU A 114 -14.30 -5.53 -5.94
N ASP A 115 -14.11 -6.84 -5.81
CA ASP A 115 -13.92 -7.56 -4.56
C ASP A 115 -12.44 -7.88 -4.43
N LYS A 116 -11.75 -7.07 -3.61
CA LYS A 116 -10.33 -7.23 -3.36
C LYS A 116 -9.97 -8.61 -2.80
N LYS A 117 -10.86 -9.27 -2.04
CA LYS A 117 -10.59 -10.62 -1.54
C LYS A 117 -10.58 -11.64 -2.65
N HIS A 118 -11.41 -11.44 -3.68
CA HIS A 118 -11.40 -12.30 -4.86
C HIS A 118 -10.09 -12.16 -5.63
N VAL A 119 -9.68 -10.91 -5.91
CA VAL A 119 -8.41 -10.65 -6.61
C VAL A 119 -7.22 -11.17 -5.80
N LEU A 120 -7.23 -11.00 -4.47
CA LEU A 120 -6.19 -11.52 -3.59
C LEU A 120 -6.01 -13.04 -3.72
N LYS A 121 -7.08 -13.82 -3.94
CA LYS A 121 -6.93 -15.26 -4.17
C LYS A 121 -6.13 -15.58 -5.44
N GLU A 122 -6.30 -14.78 -6.50
CA GLU A 122 -5.51 -14.93 -7.73
C GLU A 122 -4.07 -14.46 -7.56
N MET A 123 -3.85 -13.42 -6.75
CA MET A 123 -2.49 -12.99 -6.38
C MET A 123 -1.77 -14.08 -5.57
N LEU A 124 -2.46 -14.68 -4.58
CA LEU A 124 -1.89 -15.75 -3.75
C LEU A 124 -1.47 -16.97 -4.57
N LYS A 125 -2.22 -17.35 -5.61
CA LYS A 125 -1.82 -18.42 -6.52
C LYS A 125 -0.51 -18.13 -7.25
N ASP A 126 -0.31 -16.88 -7.67
CA ASP A 126 0.97 -16.47 -8.27
C ASP A 126 2.08 -16.50 -7.21
N PHE A 127 1.80 -16.02 -5.99
CA PHE A 127 2.76 -16.00 -4.88
C PHE A 127 3.23 -17.41 -4.50
N ASP A 128 2.31 -18.38 -4.46
CA ASP A 128 2.62 -19.79 -4.19
C ASP A 128 3.52 -20.42 -5.27
N GLY A 129 3.53 -19.83 -6.48
CA GLY A 129 4.38 -20.25 -7.58
C GLY A 129 5.76 -19.59 -7.62
N TRP A 130 6.02 -18.57 -6.80
CA TRP A 130 7.28 -17.83 -6.78
C TRP A 130 8.28 -18.48 -5.82
N GLY A 131 9.46 -18.84 -6.33
CA GLY A 131 10.55 -19.40 -5.53
C GLY A 131 11.73 -18.45 -5.35
N ASP A 132 11.86 -17.45 -6.22
CA ASP A 132 13.00 -16.53 -6.28
C ASP A 132 12.54 -15.09 -6.60
N VAL A 133 13.36 -14.10 -6.23
CA VAL A 133 13.12 -12.68 -6.51
C VAL A 133 12.92 -12.42 -8.02
N LYS A 134 13.55 -13.21 -8.89
CA LYS A 134 13.39 -13.11 -10.34
C LYS A 134 12.00 -13.51 -10.85
N ASP A 135 11.22 -14.25 -10.04
CA ASP A 135 9.86 -14.67 -10.37
C ASP A 135 8.85 -13.53 -10.16
N LEU A 136 9.27 -12.49 -9.42
CA LEU A 136 8.45 -11.30 -9.18
C LEU A 136 8.16 -10.55 -10.49
N PRO A 137 6.99 -9.91 -10.60
CA PRO A 137 6.71 -8.99 -11.69
C PRO A 137 7.77 -7.89 -11.79
N LYS A 138 8.04 -7.46 -13.02
CA LYS A 138 9.10 -6.49 -13.31
C LYS A 138 8.94 -5.22 -12.47
N GLY A 139 9.99 -4.83 -11.76
CA GLY A 139 9.99 -3.61 -10.93
C GLY A 139 9.45 -3.81 -9.51
N THR A 140 8.72 -4.90 -9.23
CA THR A 140 8.20 -5.20 -7.88
C THR A 140 9.33 -5.35 -6.86
N ALA A 141 10.40 -6.07 -7.20
CA ALA A 141 11.54 -6.24 -6.29
C ALA A 141 12.14 -4.89 -5.86
N ALA A 142 12.34 -3.96 -6.80
CA ALA A 142 12.91 -2.65 -6.52
C ALA A 142 11.98 -1.76 -5.68
N ASN A 143 10.66 -1.81 -5.94
CA ASN A 143 9.68 -1.09 -5.13
C ASN A 143 9.60 -1.66 -3.70
N ALA A 144 9.57 -2.98 -3.58
CA ALA A 144 9.56 -3.67 -2.29
C ALA A 144 10.84 -3.41 -1.48
N GLU A 145 12.01 -3.44 -2.11
CA GLU A 145 13.29 -3.14 -1.45
C GLU A 145 13.30 -1.71 -0.88
N LYS A 146 12.82 -0.72 -1.62
CA LYS A 146 12.70 0.67 -1.12
C LYS A 146 11.74 0.75 0.06
N LEU A 147 10.58 0.09 -0.06
CA LEU A 147 9.58 0.06 1.00
C LEU A 147 10.17 -0.55 2.29
N PHE A 148 10.80 -1.71 2.20
CA PHE A 148 11.43 -2.36 3.35
C PHE A 148 12.53 -1.51 3.96
N LYS A 149 13.43 -0.92 3.15
CA LYS A 149 14.46 0.00 3.65
C LYS A 149 13.86 1.21 4.38
N LYS A 150 12.75 1.77 3.88
CA LYS A 150 12.07 2.90 4.53
C LYS A 150 11.41 2.48 5.84
N ILE A 151 10.79 1.29 5.87
CA ILE A 151 10.23 0.69 7.08
C ILE A 151 11.35 0.49 8.11
N GLU A 152 12.41 -0.24 7.77
CA GLU A 152 13.56 -0.51 8.65
C GLU A 152 14.17 0.79 9.20
N ALA A 153 14.40 1.79 8.34
CA ALA A 153 14.92 3.08 8.75
C ALA A 153 14.01 3.80 9.77
N SER A 154 12.69 3.65 9.66
CA SER A 154 11.74 4.26 10.59
C SER A 154 11.75 3.63 11.99
N PHE A 155 12.19 2.38 12.12
CA PHE A 155 12.28 1.65 13.39
C PHE A 155 13.69 1.68 14.01
N THR A 156 14.75 1.78 13.20
CA THR A 156 16.15 1.69 13.68
C THR A 156 16.64 2.91 14.48
N ILE A 157 15.92 4.05 14.44
CA ILE A 157 16.32 5.28 15.16
C ILE A 157 16.22 5.12 16.70
N GLY A 158 15.53 4.10 17.21
CA GLY A 158 15.37 3.84 18.65
C GLY A 158 16.53 3.15 19.37
N ASN A 159 17.59 2.70 18.67
CA ASN A 159 18.73 1.99 19.29
C ASN A 159 19.88 2.91 19.76
N ARG A 160 19.69 4.23 19.80
CA ARG A 160 20.65 5.17 20.41
C ARG A 160 20.09 5.67 21.73
N GLN A 161 20.32 4.91 22.80
CA GLN A 161 20.63 5.35 24.18
C GLN A 161 20.48 4.10 25.07
N SER A 162 21.52 3.26 25.11
CA SER A 162 21.82 2.40 26.25
C SER A 162 23.24 2.67 26.73
#